data_AF-A0A1H0UEP4-F1
#
_entry.id   AF-A0A1H0UEP4-F1
#
_cell.length_a   1.000
_cell.length_b   1.000
_cell.length_c   1.000
_cell.angle_alpha   90.00
_cell.angle_beta   90.00
_cell.angle_gamma   90.00
#
_symmetry.space_group_name_H-M   'P 1'
#
loop_
_entity.id
_entity.type
_entity.pdbx_description
1 polymer ?
#
loop_
_entity_poly.entity_id
_entity_poly.type
_entity_poly.pdbx_seq_one_letter_code
_entity_poly.pdbx_strand_id
1 'polypeptide(L)'
;MENHHRYPANEVILENKKVLDSYKPNREIVSRKHTQISEIKPGTWEGYLSEHVNKYRPGRVVKDSPSMRDKYPDLVGRPISGLPYMEIPVQEHDVPEWALRAAAERGITIRDVNGRIYELPPKEDPK
;
A
#
# COMPACT_ATOMS: atom_id res chain seq x y z
N MET A 1 8.39 -13.24 1.84
CA MET A 1 7.08 -13.91 2.06
C MET A 1 6.05 -13.25 1.17
N GLU A 2 5.48 -14.00 0.23
CA GLU A 2 4.40 -13.54 -0.63
C GLU A 2 3.06 -13.82 0.04
N ASN A 3 2.45 -12.78 0.63
CA ASN A 3 1.15 -12.86 1.28
C ASN A 3 -0.02 -12.76 0.30
N HIS A 4 0.16 -13.21 -0.94
CA HIS A 4 -0.85 -13.05 -2.00
C HIS A 4 -2.18 -13.70 -1.65
N HIS A 5 -2.16 -14.81 -0.90
CA HIS A 5 -3.36 -15.52 -0.43
C HIS A 5 -4.27 -14.67 0.48
N ARG A 6 -3.77 -13.57 1.06
CA ARG A 6 -4.54 -12.66 1.92
C ARG A 6 -5.51 -11.78 1.14
N TYR A 7 -5.32 -11.64 -0.18
CA TYR A 7 -6.07 -10.70 -1.01
C TYR A 7 -6.84 -11.43 -2.11
N PRO A 8 -8.09 -10.98 -2.38
CA PRO A 8 -8.90 -11.57 -3.45
C PRO A 8 -8.39 -11.21 -4.85
N ALA A 9 -7.62 -10.12 -4.98
CA ALA A 9 -7.02 -9.72 -6.24
C ALA A 9 -5.57 -9.29 -6.03
N ASN A 10 -4.66 -9.83 -6.83
CA ASN A 10 -3.24 -9.50 -6.88
C ASN A 10 -2.83 -9.11 -8.31
N GLU A 11 -1.81 -8.27 -8.42
CA GLU A 11 -1.30 -7.77 -9.71
C GLU A 11 -2.40 -7.15 -10.59
N VAL A 12 -3.22 -6.28 -10.01
CA VAL A 12 -4.35 -5.65 -10.69
C VAL A 12 -3.84 -4.56 -11.63
N ILE A 13 -4.06 -4.73 -12.93
CA ILE A 13 -3.65 -3.76 -13.95
C ILE A 13 -4.68 -2.63 -13.99
N LEU A 14 -4.23 -1.39 -13.84
CA LEU A 14 -5.05 -0.19 -13.97
C LEU A 14 -4.94 0.41 -15.38
N GLU A 15 -5.90 1.25 -15.77
CA GLU A 15 -5.92 1.88 -17.09
C GLU A 15 -4.66 2.72 -17.40
N ASN A 16 -4.03 3.30 -16.37
CA ASN A 16 -2.76 4.00 -16.47
C ASN A 16 -1.55 3.05 -16.69
N LYS A 17 -1.81 1.76 -16.95
CA LYS A 17 -0.83 0.67 -17.14
C LYS A 17 0.02 0.39 -15.90
N LYS A 18 -0.32 0.94 -14.73
CA LYS A 18 0.33 0.58 -13.46
C LYS A 18 -0.31 -0.68 -12.90
N VAL A 19 0.48 -1.46 -12.19
CA VAL A 19 0.08 -2.72 -11.58
C VAL A 19 0.01 -2.52 -10.08
N LEU A 20 -1.17 -2.67 -9.51
CA LEU A 20 -1.38 -2.65 -8.07
C LEU A 20 -1.01 -4.02 -7.50
N ASP A 21 -0.15 -4.03 -6.48
CA ASP A 21 0.42 -5.26 -5.93
C ASP A 21 -0.67 -6.20 -5.38
N SER A 22 -1.59 -5.66 -4.58
CA SER A 22 -2.74 -6.38 -4.05
C SER A 22 -3.93 -5.44 -3.80
N TYR A 23 -5.15 -5.97 -3.93
CA TYR A 23 -6.38 -5.21 -3.82
C TYR A 23 -7.48 -6.01 -3.12
N LYS A 24 -8.12 -5.39 -2.13
CA LYS A 24 -9.36 -5.86 -1.50
C LYS A 24 -10.45 -4.82 -1.79
N PRO A 25 -11.39 -5.11 -2.70
CA PRO A 25 -12.37 -4.13 -3.16
C PRO A 25 -13.09 -3.40 -2.03
N ASN A 26 -13.14 -2.07 -2.13
CA ASN A 26 -13.74 -1.16 -1.15
C ASN A 26 -13.12 -1.20 0.25
N ARG A 27 -11.94 -1.81 0.42
CA ARG A 27 -11.30 -1.98 1.74
C ARG A 27 -9.83 -1.61 1.74
N GLU A 28 -9.02 -2.26 0.90
CA GLU A 28 -7.55 -2.13 0.97
C GLU A 28 -6.96 -1.98 -0.44
N ILE A 29 -6.19 -0.92 -0.65
CA ILE A 29 -5.32 -0.70 -1.82
C ILE A 29 -3.90 -0.88 -1.32
N VAL A 30 -3.21 -1.95 -1.73
CA VAL A 30 -1.95 -2.34 -1.11
C VAL A 30 -0.80 -2.21 -2.11
N SER A 31 0.22 -1.47 -1.72
CA SER A 31 1.54 -1.54 -2.35
C SER A 31 2.52 -2.24 -1.43
N ARG A 32 3.32 -3.15 -1.99
CA ARG A 32 4.34 -3.90 -1.26
C ARG A 32 5.71 -3.25 -1.46
N LYS A 33 6.50 -3.20 -0.39
CA LYS A 33 7.92 -2.85 -0.43
C LYS A 33 8.69 -3.91 0.32
N HIS A 34 9.89 -4.22 -0.15
CA HIS A 34 10.78 -5.17 0.52
C HIS A 34 11.94 -4.37 1.11
N THR A 35 11.71 -3.73 2.25
CA THR A 35 12.62 -2.72 2.80
C THR A 35 12.58 -2.71 4.32
N GLN A 36 13.75 -2.63 4.94
CA GLN A 36 13.92 -2.21 6.33
C GLN A 36 13.93 -0.67 6.35
N ILE A 37 12.89 -0.05 6.90
CA ILE A 37 12.71 1.41 6.85
C ILE A 37 13.84 2.14 7.58
N SER A 38 14.36 1.55 8.65
CA SER A 38 15.51 2.06 9.40
C SER A 38 16.80 2.14 8.58
N GLU A 39 16.90 1.41 7.47
CA GLU A 39 18.11 1.33 6.62
C GLU A 39 18.07 2.27 5.42
N ILE A 40 16.94 2.95 5.18
CA ILE A 40 16.78 3.86 4.05
C ILE A 40 16.75 5.32 4.46
N LYS A 41 17.02 6.20 3.49
CA LYS A 41 16.95 7.64 3.69
C LYS A 41 15.50 8.11 3.68
N PRO A 42 15.15 9.18 4.42
CA PRO A 42 13.82 9.77 4.38
C PRO A 42 13.31 10.07 2.97
N GLY A 43 14.16 10.62 2.10
CA GLY A 43 13.79 10.90 0.71
C GLY A 43 13.40 9.66 -0.11
N THR A 44 13.97 8.49 0.19
CA THR A 44 13.60 7.22 -0.45
C THR A 44 12.20 6.80 -0.05
N TRP A 45 11.88 6.89 1.24
CA TRP A 45 10.55 6.57 1.77
C TRP A 45 9.48 7.54 1.23
N GLU A 46 9.78 8.84 1.22
CA GLU A 46 8.95 9.88 0.62
C GLU A 46 8.63 9.58 -0.85
N GLY A 47 9.62 9.08 -1.60
CA GLY A 47 9.43 8.58 -2.96
C GLY A 47 8.42 7.43 -3.03
N TYR A 48 8.53 6.43 -2.14
CA TYR A 48 7.59 5.31 -2.09
C TYR A 48 6.15 5.73 -1.77
N LEU A 49 5.97 6.63 -0.80
CA LEU A 49 4.65 7.13 -0.43
C LEU A 49 4.02 7.97 -1.56
N SER A 50 4.81 8.86 -2.15
CA SER A 50 4.38 9.69 -3.28
C SER A 50 4.02 8.85 -4.49
N GLU A 51 4.80 7.79 -4.74
CA GLU A 51 4.51 6.82 -5.79
C GLU A 51 3.15 6.14 -5.55
N HIS A 52 2.89 5.67 -4.33
CA HIS A 52 1.62 5.04 -3.98
C HIS A 52 0.44 5.97 -4.29
N VAL A 53 0.45 7.18 -3.73
CA VAL A 53 -0.62 8.18 -3.91
C VAL A 53 -0.87 8.47 -5.40
N ASN A 54 0.20 8.61 -6.19
CA ASN A 54 0.08 8.95 -7.61
C ASN A 54 -0.41 7.78 -8.47
N LYS A 55 0.11 6.57 -8.24
CA LYS A 55 -0.20 5.38 -9.05
C LYS A 55 -1.58 4.81 -8.73
N TYR A 56 -1.96 4.76 -7.46
CA TYR A 56 -3.10 3.98 -6.95
C TYR A 56 -4.16 4.83 -6.25
N ARG A 57 -4.28 6.11 -6.65
CA ARG A 57 -5.33 6.99 -6.14
C ARG A 57 -6.71 6.33 -6.28
N PRO A 58 -7.56 6.35 -5.23
CA PRO A 58 -8.95 5.93 -5.36
C PRO A 58 -9.63 6.60 -6.56
N GLY A 59 -10.47 5.85 -7.28
CA GLY A 59 -11.08 6.28 -8.53
C GLY A 59 -10.31 5.85 -9.79
N ARG A 60 -9.08 5.34 -9.69
CA ARG A 60 -8.39 4.72 -10.84
C ARG A 60 -9.14 3.48 -11.30
N VAL A 61 -9.35 3.33 -12.60
CA VAL A 61 -10.14 2.23 -13.16
C VAL A 61 -9.25 1.00 -13.39
N VAL A 62 -9.77 -0.17 -13.04
CA VAL A 62 -9.17 -1.46 -13.39
C VAL A 62 -9.28 -1.64 -14.90
N LYS A 63 -8.13 -1.89 -15.55
CA LYS A 63 -8.03 -2.02 -16.99
C LYS A 63 -8.92 -3.16 -17.48
N ASP A 64 -9.75 -2.86 -18.46
CA ASP A 64 -10.54 -3.87 -19.14
C ASP A 64 -9.73 -4.55 -20.27
N SER A 65 -9.12 -5.69 -19.95
CA SER A 65 -8.34 -6.50 -20.91
C SER A 65 -8.69 -7.99 -20.77
N PRO A 66 -8.43 -8.83 -21.79
CA PRO A 66 -8.70 -10.26 -21.71
C PRO A 66 -8.13 -10.92 -20.45
N SER A 67 -6.89 -10.60 -20.08
CA SER A 67 -6.24 -11.12 -18.86
C SER A 67 -6.89 -10.67 -17.55
N MET A 68 -7.44 -9.45 -17.49
CA MET A 68 -8.12 -8.96 -16.28
C MET A 68 -9.55 -9.48 -16.21
N ARG A 69 -10.24 -9.67 -17.34
CA ARG A 69 -11.56 -10.31 -17.39
C ARG A 69 -11.51 -11.77 -16.98
N ASP A 70 -10.45 -12.48 -17.37
CA ASP A 70 -10.24 -13.89 -16.98
C ASP A 70 -9.98 -14.03 -15.46
N LYS A 71 -9.12 -13.16 -14.90
CA LYS A 71 -8.78 -13.22 -13.47
C LYS A 71 -9.85 -12.60 -12.55
N TYR A 72 -10.38 -11.44 -12.93
CA TYR A 72 -11.19 -10.56 -12.08
C TYR A 72 -12.37 -9.94 -12.85
N PRO A 73 -13.31 -10.75 -13.38
CA PRO A 73 -14.41 -10.26 -14.22
C PRO A 73 -15.28 -9.20 -13.52
N ASP A 74 -15.42 -9.28 -12.21
CA ASP A 74 -16.23 -8.32 -11.43
C ASP A 74 -15.52 -6.98 -11.19
N LEU A 75 -14.22 -6.88 -11.45
CA LEU A 75 -13.42 -5.68 -11.15
C LEU A 75 -13.17 -4.82 -12.39
N VAL A 76 -13.12 -5.42 -13.59
CA VAL A 76 -12.80 -4.68 -14.83
C VAL A 76 -13.77 -3.52 -15.08
N GLY A 77 -13.24 -2.40 -15.56
CA GLY A 77 -14.02 -1.19 -15.81
C GLY A 77 -14.54 -0.49 -14.55
N ARG A 78 -14.26 -1.01 -13.35
CA ARG A 78 -14.65 -0.37 -12.09
C ARG A 78 -13.51 0.44 -11.49
N PRO A 79 -13.82 1.57 -10.81
CA PRO A 79 -12.83 2.30 -10.04
C PRO A 79 -12.37 1.50 -8.82
N ILE A 80 -11.08 1.60 -8.49
CA ILE A 80 -10.56 1.10 -7.22
C ILE A 80 -10.95 2.05 -6.08
N SER A 81 -11.21 1.48 -4.91
CA SER A 81 -11.61 2.18 -3.70
C SER A 81 -11.12 1.41 -2.46
N GLY A 82 -10.83 2.13 -1.39
CA GLY A 82 -10.33 1.55 -0.14
C GLY A 82 -9.25 2.42 0.50
N LEU A 83 -8.80 1.98 1.67
CA LEU A 83 -7.71 2.62 2.40
C LEU A 83 -6.35 2.18 1.83
N PRO A 84 -5.38 3.08 1.71
CA PRO A 84 -4.06 2.74 1.19
C PRO A 84 -3.18 2.10 2.28
N TYR A 85 -2.57 0.98 1.95
CA TYR A 85 -1.63 0.25 2.81
C TYR A 85 -0.26 0.11 2.17
N MET A 86 0.79 0.46 2.90
CA MET A 86 2.16 0.06 2.58
C MET A 86 2.47 -1.22 3.34
N GLU A 87 2.55 -2.35 2.63
CA GLU A 87 2.91 -3.64 3.22
C GLU A 87 4.42 -3.88 3.12
N ILE A 88 5.07 -4.14 4.25
CA ILE A 88 6.53 -4.26 4.39
C ILE A 88 6.93 -5.58 5.09
N PRO A 89 8.21 -6.00 5.06
CA PRO A 89 8.68 -7.10 5.90
C PRO A 89 8.56 -6.75 7.38
N VAL A 90 8.62 -7.76 8.25
CA VAL A 90 8.84 -7.51 9.69
C VAL A 90 10.13 -6.69 9.84
N GLN A 91 10.06 -5.65 10.64
CA GLN A 91 11.19 -4.73 10.81
C GLN A 91 12.13 -5.24 11.91
N GLU A 92 13.43 -5.20 11.62
CA GLU A 92 14.47 -5.62 12.58
C GLU A 92 14.68 -4.56 13.68
N HIS A 93 14.39 -3.30 13.34
CA HIS A 93 14.41 -2.16 14.25
C HIS A 93 13.06 -1.44 14.24
N ASP A 94 12.84 -0.56 15.22
CA ASP A 94 11.64 0.26 15.24
C ASP A 94 11.53 1.11 13.97
N VAL A 95 10.30 1.19 13.44
CA VAL A 95 10.03 2.08 12.30
C VAL A 95 10.24 3.52 12.78
N PRO A 96 11.16 4.28 12.16
CA PRO A 96 11.45 5.63 12.61
C PRO A 96 10.22 6.53 12.59
N GLU A 97 10.11 7.42 13.57
CA GLU A 97 8.98 8.35 13.70
C GLU A 97 8.77 9.20 12.45
N TRP A 98 9.86 9.64 11.79
CA TRP A 98 9.79 10.41 10.55
C TRP A 98 9.05 9.64 9.44
N ALA A 99 9.18 8.31 9.40
CA ALA A 99 8.53 7.48 8.40
C ALA A 99 7.04 7.31 8.69
N LEU A 100 6.70 7.14 9.98
CA LEU A 100 5.33 7.04 10.47
C LEU A 100 4.56 8.35 10.23
N ARG A 101 5.18 9.51 10.52
CA ARG A 101 4.60 10.84 10.26
C ARG A 101 4.32 11.03 8.78
N ALA A 102 5.32 10.77 7.93
CA ALA A 102 5.21 10.93 6.48
C ALA A 102 4.07 10.09 5.87
N ALA A 103 3.87 8.86 6.37
CA ALA A 103 2.79 7.98 5.93
C ALA A 103 1.42 8.46 6.45
N ALA A 104 1.34 8.84 7.73
CA ALA A 104 0.12 9.36 8.35
C ALA A 104 -0.39 10.63 7.66
N GLU A 105 0.49 11.58 7.32
CA GLU A 105 0.15 12.80 6.58
C GLU A 105 -0.46 12.52 5.20
N ARG A 106 -0.20 11.34 4.63
CA ARG A 106 -0.74 10.88 3.34
C ARG A 106 -1.90 9.91 3.50
N GLY A 107 -2.35 9.65 4.73
CA GLY A 107 -3.39 8.68 5.05
C GLY A 107 -3.01 7.23 4.72
N ILE A 108 -1.71 6.92 4.63
CA ILE A 108 -1.20 5.59 4.32
C ILE A 108 -0.94 4.83 5.61
N THR A 109 -1.54 3.65 5.74
CA THR A 109 -1.28 2.74 6.86
C THR A 109 -0.08 1.86 6.55
N ILE A 110 0.88 1.77 7.47
CA ILE A 110 2.03 0.86 7.35
C ILE A 110 1.71 -0.44 8.09
N ARG A 111 1.87 -1.57 7.41
CA ARG A 111 1.61 -2.90 7.97
C ARG A 111 2.71 -3.86 7.57
N ASP A 112 3.17 -4.74 8.46
CA ASP A 112 4.08 -5.80 8.04
C ASP A 112 3.35 -7.04 7.51
N VAL A 113 4.13 -7.98 6.97
CA VAL A 113 3.65 -9.28 6.48
C VAL A 113 2.94 -10.13 7.54
N ASN A 114 3.16 -9.90 8.83
CA ASN A 114 2.44 -10.60 9.91
C ASN A 114 1.13 -9.89 10.28
N GLY A 115 0.88 -8.72 9.69
CA GLY A 115 -0.31 -7.92 9.94
C GLY A 115 -0.16 -6.91 11.07
N ARG A 116 1.04 -6.74 11.65
CA ARG A 116 1.29 -5.70 12.65
C ARG A 116 1.20 -4.34 11.97
N ILE A 117 0.38 -3.46 12.53
CA ILE A 117 0.28 -2.06 12.09
C ILE A 117 1.31 -1.24 12.88
N TYR A 118 2.01 -0.35 12.20
CA TYR A 118 2.94 0.59 12.82
C TYR A 118 2.27 1.95 12.93
N GLU A 119 2.11 2.43 14.16
CA GLU A 119 1.42 3.68 14.48
C GLU A 119 2.39 4.66 15.12
N LEU A 120 2.13 5.96 14.96
CA LEU A 120 2.86 6.97 15.70
C LEU A 120 2.67 6.75 17.21
N PRO A 121 3.74 6.82 18.01
CA PRO A 121 3.56 6.87 19.45
C PRO A 121 2.66 8.07 19.80
N PRO A 122 1.76 7.92 20.79
CA PRO A 122 0.96 9.05 21.27
C PRO A 122 1.90 10.19 21.64
N LYS A 123 1.51 11.43 21.32
CA LYS A 123 2.26 12.60 21.78
C LYS A 123 2.30 12.52 23.30
N GLU A 124 3.49 12.39 23.88
CA GLU A 124 3.65 12.63 25.30
C GLU A 124 3.24 14.08 25.54
N ASP A 125 2.20 14.29 26.36
CA ASP A 125 1.87 15.63 26.82
C ASP A 125 3.08 16.20 27.55
N PRO A 126 3.55 17.41 27.23
CA PRO A 126 4.65 18.01 27.97
C PRO A 126 4.26 18.12 29.44
N LYS A 127 5.04 17.46 30.29
CA LYS A 127 4.91 17.50 31.75
C LYS A 127 5.17 18.90 32.32
#